data_AF-A0A515A2I7-F1
#
_entry.id   AF-A0A515A2I7-F1
#
_cell.length_a   1.000
_cell.length_b   1.000
_cell.length_c   1.000
_cell.angle_alpha   90.00
_cell.angle_beta   90.00
_cell.angle_gamma   90.00
#
_symmetry.space_group_name_H-M   'P 1'
#
loop_
_entity.id
_entity.type
_entity.pdbx_description
1 polymer ?
#
loop_
_entity_poly.entity_id
_entity_poly.type
_entity_poly.pdbx_seq_one_letter_code
_entity_poly.pdbx_strand_id
1 'polypeptide(L)'
;METPISLDDLLTLGPIPDQLQGTFLRVANGLVQRAGYPKEKVMGLLAQMLQNPKKYAYSKNKVTNLAQSIYALNKQGIAVPLSETGVTYLPPDPAPYVVTAQGEQAEQTFDLRTGPLPYAVFGREQIEEGALKQMETAASLPISVAGALMPDAHQGYGLPIGGVLATEANTVIPFAVGVDIACRMCLSVFDLPPAFLKREPHLLKKSLVEQTKFGIGGETREKIDESVMDLPEWQATKVIRDLKDKAYRQLGSSGTGNHFVEWGIVEVYAHDDLLNLPPGEYLALLSHSGSRGFGGNVANYYSKLAMQKTKLPKQAAHLAWLDLATEEGQAYWIAMNLAGEYASANHHEIHRKLAKALREKPLVMVENHHNFAWKEKLADGQEVIVHRKGATPAGSDVLGIIPGSMTQPGFVVRGKGNAESLNSASHGAGRLMSRTQAFNTLTRSQWNKALTEADIQLIGGDLDEAPMVYKNIETVINAQSDLVSVLAKFTPKIVRMADANRKEGRED
;
A
#
# COMPACT_ATOMS: atom_id res chain seq x y z
N MET A 1 -15.80 -5.07 27.43
CA MET A 1 -15.58 -6.49 27.11
C MET A 1 -16.90 -7.04 26.62
N GLU A 2 -16.92 -7.63 25.44
CA GLU A 2 -18.14 -8.27 24.94
C GLU A 2 -18.51 -9.51 25.74
N THR A 3 -19.81 -9.83 25.75
CA THR A 3 -20.35 -11.01 26.40
C THR A 3 -19.83 -12.29 25.72
N PRO A 4 -19.33 -13.28 26.48
CA PRO A 4 -18.91 -14.56 25.90
C PRO A 4 -20.07 -15.27 25.19
N ILE A 5 -19.73 -16.07 24.19
CA ILE A 5 -20.66 -16.93 23.45
C ILE A 5 -20.97 -18.16 24.31
N SER A 6 -22.26 -18.37 24.60
CA SER A 6 -22.76 -19.52 25.36
C SER A 6 -22.92 -20.76 24.47
N LEU A 7 -23.18 -21.91 25.08
CA LEU A 7 -23.52 -23.12 24.31
C LEU A 7 -24.84 -22.94 23.58
N ASP A 8 -25.82 -22.32 24.24
CA ASP A 8 -27.13 -22.04 23.65
C ASP A 8 -27.00 -21.16 22.41
N ASP A 9 -26.15 -20.13 22.46
CA ASP A 9 -25.84 -19.29 21.29
C ASP A 9 -25.36 -20.16 20.12
N LEU A 10 -24.41 -21.07 20.34
CA LEU A 10 -23.87 -21.94 19.29
C LEU A 10 -24.90 -22.92 18.73
N LEU A 11 -25.75 -23.48 19.59
CA LEU A 11 -26.81 -24.40 19.18
C LEU A 11 -27.90 -23.69 18.37
N THR A 12 -28.01 -22.35 18.44
CA THR A 12 -28.82 -21.60 17.46
C THR A 12 -28.31 -21.74 16.04
N LEU A 13 -27.02 -22.02 15.81
CA LEU A 13 -26.47 -22.19 14.46
C LEU A 13 -26.92 -23.49 13.80
N GLY A 14 -27.16 -24.56 14.56
CA GLY A 14 -27.46 -25.88 14.03
C GLY A 14 -27.16 -27.01 15.05
N PRO A 15 -27.44 -28.28 14.69
CA PRO A 15 -27.26 -29.43 15.58
C PRO A 15 -25.77 -29.81 15.69
N ILE A 16 -24.99 -29.00 16.40
CA ILE A 16 -23.56 -29.24 16.62
C ILE A 16 -23.39 -30.49 17.51
N PRO A 17 -22.66 -31.53 17.07
CA PRO A 17 -22.45 -32.75 17.84
C PRO A 17 -21.81 -32.48 19.21
N ASP A 18 -22.26 -33.16 20.26
CA ASP A 18 -21.78 -32.99 21.64
C ASP A 18 -20.25 -33.04 21.76
N GLN A 19 -19.62 -33.98 21.06
CA GLN A 19 -18.16 -34.13 21.01
C GLN A 19 -17.42 -32.91 20.43
N LEU A 20 -18.09 -32.06 19.65
CA LEU A 20 -17.53 -30.84 19.05
C LEU A 20 -17.93 -29.56 19.79
N GLN A 21 -19.01 -29.56 20.58
CA GLN A 21 -19.53 -28.37 21.27
C GLN A 21 -18.46 -27.66 22.12
N GLY A 22 -17.68 -28.41 22.91
CA GLY A 22 -16.58 -27.84 23.70
C GLY A 22 -15.47 -27.20 22.85
N THR A 23 -15.23 -27.72 21.65
CA THR A 23 -14.25 -27.15 20.70
C THR A 23 -14.81 -25.90 20.01
N PHE A 24 -16.09 -25.89 19.65
CA PHE A 24 -16.76 -24.69 19.13
C PHE A 24 -16.74 -23.56 20.16
N LEU A 25 -17.13 -23.82 21.41
CA LEU A 25 -17.08 -22.84 22.51
C LEU A 25 -15.70 -22.22 22.70
N ARG A 26 -14.67 -23.06 22.69
CA ARG A 26 -13.28 -22.62 22.85
C ARG A 26 -12.83 -21.70 21.72
N VAL A 27 -13.14 -22.06 20.47
CA VAL A 27 -12.79 -21.27 19.29
C VAL A 27 -13.58 -19.96 19.26
N ALA A 28 -14.90 -20.03 19.46
CA ALA A 28 -15.79 -18.87 19.44
C ALA A 28 -15.41 -17.84 20.51
N ASN A 29 -15.24 -18.26 21.76
CA ASN A 29 -14.81 -17.36 22.83
C ASN A 29 -13.36 -16.91 22.68
N GLY A 30 -12.50 -17.72 22.07
CA GLY A 30 -11.16 -17.29 21.68
C GLY A 30 -11.18 -16.13 20.68
N LEU A 31 -12.11 -16.14 19.72
CA LEU A 31 -12.29 -15.06 18.75
C LEU A 31 -12.83 -13.78 19.41
N VAL A 32 -13.84 -13.89 20.28
CA VAL A 32 -14.37 -12.73 21.01
C VAL A 32 -13.33 -12.13 21.95
N GLN A 33 -12.75 -12.94 22.83
CA GLN A 33 -11.94 -12.43 23.94
C GLN A 33 -10.49 -12.14 23.55
N ARG A 34 -9.89 -12.94 22.66
CA ARG A 34 -8.47 -12.78 22.29
C ARG A 34 -8.27 -12.07 20.97
N ALA A 35 -9.14 -12.34 19.97
CA ALA A 35 -9.08 -11.66 18.69
C ALA A 35 -9.91 -10.37 18.65
N GLY A 36 -10.74 -10.11 19.66
CA GLY A 36 -11.53 -8.88 19.77
C GLY A 36 -12.66 -8.79 18.74
N TYR A 37 -13.12 -9.92 18.19
CA TYR A 37 -14.20 -9.92 17.21
C TYR A 37 -15.55 -9.71 17.89
N PRO A 38 -16.43 -8.88 17.28
CA PRO A 38 -17.80 -8.79 17.74
C PRO A 38 -18.50 -10.14 17.80
N LYS A 39 -19.33 -10.38 18.82
CA LYS A 39 -20.12 -11.62 18.95
C LYS A 39 -20.85 -11.96 17.64
N GLU A 40 -21.49 -10.96 17.03
CA GLU A 40 -22.21 -11.10 15.75
C GLU A 40 -21.28 -11.56 14.61
N LYS A 41 -20.08 -10.99 14.51
CA LYS A 41 -19.06 -11.38 13.52
C LYS A 41 -18.61 -12.83 13.72
N VAL A 42 -18.43 -13.27 14.97
CA VAL A 42 -18.08 -14.65 15.28
C VAL A 42 -19.21 -15.61 14.91
N MET A 43 -20.45 -15.28 15.25
CA MET A 43 -21.63 -16.08 14.89
C MET A 43 -21.78 -16.20 13.37
N GLY A 44 -21.62 -15.10 12.62
CA GLY A 44 -21.68 -15.12 11.16
C GLY A 44 -20.53 -15.89 10.51
N LEU A 45 -19.32 -15.86 11.07
CA LEU A 45 -18.19 -16.67 10.59
C LEU A 45 -18.45 -18.18 10.78
N LEU A 46 -18.99 -18.58 11.93
CA LEU A 46 -19.35 -19.96 12.20
C LEU A 46 -20.51 -20.43 11.31
N ALA A 47 -21.49 -19.55 11.07
CA ALA A 47 -22.60 -19.84 10.17
C ALA A 47 -22.11 -20.13 8.74
N GLN A 48 -21.28 -19.26 8.17
CA GLN A 48 -20.69 -19.46 6.84
C GLN A 48 -19.85 -20.74 6.75
N MET A 49 -19.13 -21.09 7.81
CA MET A 49 -18.34 -22.33 7.88
C MET A 49 -19.24 -23.57 7.86
N LEU A 50 -20.35 -23.57 8.61
CA LEU A 50 -21.33 -24.65 8.57
C LEU A 50 -22.04 -24.74 7.22
N GLN A 51 -22.30 -23.61 6.54
CA GLN A 51 -22.87 -23.57 5.20
C GLN A 51 -21.96 -24.22 4.15
N ASN A 52 -20.65 -23.98 4.24
CA ASN A 52 -19.68 -24.47 3.25
C ASN A 52 -18.39 -25.01 3.92
N PRO A 53 -18.46 -26.13 4.65
CA PRO A 53 -17.35 -26.60 5.47
C PRO A 53 -16.13 -27.01 4.62
N LYS A 54 -16.36 -27.50 3.39
CA LYS A 54 -15.28 -27.82 2.45
C LYS A 54 -14.43 -26.60 2.13
N LYS A 55 -15.03 -25.44 1.86
CA LYS A 55 -14.30 -24.19 1.56
C LYS A 55 -13.39 -23.81 2.72
N TYR A 56 -13.91 -23.86 3.95
CA TYR A 56 -13.18 -23.41 5.14
C TYR A 56 -12.12 -24.42 5.61
N ALA A 57 -12.27 -25.71 5.30
CA ALA A 57 -11.33 -26.76 5.68
C ALA A 57 -9.95 -26.64 5.03
N TYR A 58 -9.83 -25.91 3.91
CA TYR A 58 -8.60 -25.77 3.13
C TYR A 58 -8.05 -24.33 3.08
N SER A 59 -8.76 -23.33 3.61
CA SER A 59 -8.43 -21.91 3.45
C SER A 59 -7.48 -21.30 4.49
N LYS A 60 -6.92 -22.10 5.42
CA LYS A 60 -6.01 -21.64 6.50
C LYS A 60 -6.53 -20.38 7.24
N ASN A 61 -7.76 -20.42 7.73
CA ASN A 61 -8.39 -19.38 8.56
C ASN A 61 -8.54 -19.80 10.04
N LYS A 62 -9.12 -18.93 10.87
CA LYS A 62 -9.30 -19.14 12.32
C LYS A 62 -10.28 -20.27 12.69
N VAL A 63 -11.12 -20.74 11.76
CA VAL A 63 -12.09 -21.82 11.96
C VAL A 63 -11.75 -23.09 11.18
N THR A 64 -10.55 -23.16 10.57
CA THR A 64 -10.12 -24.28 9.72
C THR A 64 -10.27 -25.62 10.41
N ASN A 65 -9.86 -25.72 11.68
CA ASN A 65 -9.92 -26.99 12.43
C ASN A 65 -11.37 -27.43 12.65
N LEU A 66 -12.27 -26.50 12.99
CA LEU A 66 -13.71 -26.80 13.08
C LEU A 66 -14.26 -27.25 11.73
N ALA A 67 -13.92 -26.53 10.66
CA ALA A 67 -14.35 -26.85 9.31
C ALA A 67 -13.86 -28.22 8.85
N GLN A 68 -12.63 -28.62 9.19
CA GLN A 68 -12.10 -29.94 8.92
C GLN A 68 -12.87 -31.04 9.67
N SER A 69 -13.21 -30.82 10.95
CA SER A 69 -14.04 -31.75 11.72
C SER A 69 -15.44 -31.91 11.13
N ILE A 70 -16.12 -30.80 10.80
CA ILE A 70 -17.45 -30.82 10.17
C ILE A 70 -17.39 -31.46 8.78
N TYR A 71 -16.39 -31.12 7.98
CA TYR A 71 -16.21 -31.71 6.65
C TYR A 71 -15.95 -33.23 6.71
N ALA A 72 -15.20 -33.70 7.71
CA ALA A 72 -14.98 -35.12 7.95
C ALA A 72 -16.27 -35.84 8.35
N LEU A 73 -17.08 -35.25 9.24
CA LEU A 73 -18.40 -35.78 9.61
C LEU A 73 -19.35 -35.87 8.40
N ASN A 74 -19.40 -34.81 7.58
CA ASN A 74 -20.20 -34.81 6.37
C ASN A 74 -19.78 -35.93 5.39
N LYS A 75 -18.48 -36.24 5.29
CA LYS A 75 -17.98 -37.39 4.49
C LYS A 75 -18.39 -38.74 5.06
N GLN A 76 -18.64 -38.83 6.36
CA GLN A 76 -19.14 -40.03 7.04
C GLN A 76 -20.68 -40.12 7.03
N GLY A 77 -21.37 -39.19 6.35
CA GLY A 77 -22.82 -39.14 6.28
C GLY A 77 -23.51 -38.45 7.45
N ILE A 78 -22.74 -37.85 8.38
CA ILE A 78 -23.27 -37.10 9.52
C ILE A 78 -23.32 -35.62 9.13
N ALA A 79 -24.49 -35.15 8.72
CA ALA A 79 -24.71 -33.76 8.33
C ALA A 79 -24.85 -32.86 9.56
N VAL A 80 -24.17 -31.71 9.53
CA VAL A 80 -24.36 -30.61 10.51
C VAL A 80 -24.86 -29.38 9.76
N PRO A 81 -26.15 -29.32 9.39
CA PRO A 81 -26.71 -28.21 8.63
C PRO A 81 -26.86 -26.95 9.49
N LEU A 82 -27.01 -25.81 8.83
CA LEU A 82 -27.50 -24.60 9.47
C LEU A 82 -28.98 -24.76 9.87
N SER A 83 -29.34 -24.28 11.06
CA SER A 83 -30.75 -24.08 11.44
C SER A 83 -31.34 -22.85 10.73
N GLU A 84 -32.65 -22.66 10.78
CA GLU A 84 -33.31 -21.45 10.30
C GLU A 84 -32.76 -20.19 10.98
N THR A 85 -32.58 -20.22 12.30
CA THR A 85 -31.93 -19.13 13.04
C THR A 85 -30.47 -18.96 12.63
N GLY A 86 -29.76 -20.07 12.37
CA GLY A 86 -28.40 -20.07 11.87
C GLY A 86 -28.25 -19.32 10.55
N VAL A 87 -29.22 -19.48 9.65
CA VAL A 87 -29.27 -18.77 8.35
C VAL A 87 -29.33 -17.25 8.55
N THR A 88 -29.98 -16.76 9.61
CA THR A 88 -30.06 -15.30 9.88
C THR A 88 -28.71 -14.67 10.24
N TYR A 89 -27.74 -15.48 10.67
CA TYR A 89 -26.37 -15.03 10.91
C TYR A 89 -25.51 -15.05 9.65
N LEU A 90 -25.96 -15.65 8.55
CA LEU A 90 -25.26 -15.52 7.29
C LEU A 90 -25.30 -14.05 6.86
N PRO A 91 -24.20 -13.51 6.33
CA PRO A 91 -24.28 -12.23 5.67
C PRO A 91 -25.36 -12.35 4.58
N PRO A 92 -26.19 -11.31 4.38
CA PRO A 92 -27.12 -11.30 3.25
C PRO A 92 -26.32 -11.62 1.98
N ASP A 93 -26.89 -12.40 1.07
CA ASP A 93 -26.28 -12.58 -0.25
C ASP A 93 -25.92 -11.18 -0.74
N PRO A 94 -24.64 -10.90 -1.01
CA PRO A 94 -24.24 -9.56 -1.37
C PRO A 94 -25.07 -9.20 -2.59
N ALA A 95 -25.87 -8.13 -2.48
CA ALA A 95 -26.53 -7.57 -3.65
C ALA A 95 -25.45 -7.46 -4.73
N PRO A 96 -25.71 -7.92 -5.97
CA PRO A 96 -24.70 -7.90 -7.01
C PRO A 96 -24.14 -6.49 -7.05
N TYR A 97 -22.84 -6.37 -6.80
CA TYR A 97 -22.18 -5.08 -6.78
C TYR A 97 -22.47 -4.41 -8.13
N VAL A 98 -23.20 -3.30 -8.10
CA VAL A 98 -23.68 -2.67 -9.32
C VAL A 98 -22.53 -1.85 -9.90
N VAL A 99 -21.88 -2.40 -10.91
CA VAL A 99 -20.92 -1.65 -11.71
C VAL A 99 -21.70 -0.78 -12.68
N THR A 100 -21.61 0.54 -12.52
CA THR A 100 -22.22 1.51 -13.44
C THR A 100 -21.35 1.64 -14.69
N ALA A 101 -21.51 0.73 -15.65
CA ALA A 101 -20.80 0.72 -16.93
C ALA A 101 -21.79 0.81 -18.11
N GLN A 102 -21.31 1.36 -19.23
CA GLN A 102 -22.05 1.55 -20.48
C GLN A 102 -21.71 0.46 -21.53
N GLY A 103 -21.17 -0.67 -21.09
CA GLY A 103 -20.73 -1.80 -21.93
C GLY A 103 -19.22 -2.04 -21.88
N GLU A 104 -18.74 -2.96 -22.72
CA GLU A 104 -17.31 -3.27 -22.85
C GLU A 104 -16.57 -2.22 -23.71
N GLN A 105 -15.31 -1.95 -23.38
CA GLN A 105 -14.44 -1.11 -24.20
C GLN A 105 -14.13 -1.79 -25.54
N ALA A 106 -14.31 -1.08 -26.65
CA ALA A 106 -13.90 -1.56 -27.97
C ALA A 106 -12.37 -1.51 -28.13
N GLU A 107 -11.82 -2.40 -28.98
CA GLU A 107 -10.42 -2.28 -29.40
C GLU A 107 -10.27 -1.12 -30.39
N GLN A 108 -9.39 -0.17 -30.08
CA GLN A 108 -9.13 1.02 -30.89
C GLN A 108 -7.64 1.32 -31.00
N THR A 109 -7.24 1.89 -32.14
CA THR A 109 -5.86 2.30 -32.43
C THR A 109 -5.77 3.82 -32.46
N PHE A 110 -4.73 4.36 -31.83
CA PHE A 110 -4.49 5.78 -31.73
C PHE A 110 -3.04 6.12 -32.09
N ASP A 111 -2.86 7.29 -32.70
CA ASP A 111 -1.54 7.89 -32.89
C ASP A 111 -1.24 8.93 -31.81
N LEU A 112 0.03 9.30 -31.69
CA LEU A 112 0.45 10.41 -30.84
C LEU A 112 0.21 11.75 -31.55
N ARG A 113 -0.03 12.79 -30.75
CA ARG A 113 -0.08 14.18 -31.24
C ARG A 113 1.26 14.59 -31.85
N THR A 114 1.23 15.56 -32.76
CA THR A 114 2.45 16.18 -33.29
C THR A 114 3.07 17.08 -32.22
N GLY A 115 3.95 16.50 -31.41
CA GLY A 115 4.63 17.15 -30.29
C GLY A 115 3.89 17.01 -28.95
N PRO A 116 4.62 17.12 -27.83
CA PRO A 116 4.04 17.06 -26.50
C PRO A 116 3.28 18.34 -26.17
N LEU A 117 2.25 18.23 -25.31
CA LEU A 117 1.75 19.41 -24.61
C LEU A 117 2.85 20.05 -23.75
N PRO A 118 2.83 21.37 -23.52
CA PRO A 118 3.67 22.00 -22.51
C PRO A 118 3.42 21.39 -21.11
N TYR A 119 4.49 21.21 -20.34
CA TYR A 119 4.42 20.74 -18.96
C TYR A 119 5.54 21.36 -18.12
N ALA A 120 5.29 21.53 -16.82
CA ALA A 120 6.28 22.06 -15.89
C ALA A 120 7.34 21.00 -15.52
N VAL A 121 8.59 21.42 -15.37
CA VAL A 121 9.69 20.56 -14.91
C VAL A 121 10.38 21.23 -13.73
N PHE A 122 10.34 20.57 -12.59
CA PHE A 122 10.97 21.04 -11.36
C PHE A 122 12.31 20.33 -11.18
N GLY A 123 13.38 21.08 -10.90
CA GLY A 123 14.73 20.51 -10.71
C GLY A 123 15.31 19.81 -11.95
N ARG A 124 15.16 20.41 -13.13
CA ARG A 124 15.56 19.86 -14.44
C ARG A 124 17.00 19.32 -14.47
N GLU A 125 17.91 19.93 -13.72
CA GLU A 125 19.34 19.57 -13.64
C GLU A 125 19.54 18.20 -12.98
N GLN A 126 18.55 17.72 -12.22
CA GLN A 126 18.59 16.43 -11.52
C GLN A 126 17.94 15.30 -12.31
N ILE A 127 17.37 15.58 -13.48
CA ILE A 127 16.52 14.65 -14.23
C ILE A 127 17.25 14.17 -15.48
N GLU A 128 17.33 12.85 -15.64
CA GLU A 128 17.95 12.22 -16.80
C GLU A 128 17.09 12.33 -18.07
N GLU A 129 17.74 12.33 -19.23
CA GLU A 129 17.09 12.42 -20.55
C GLU A 129 16.06 11.31 -20.81
N GLY A 130 16.29 10.12 -20.25
CA GLY A 130 15.35 8.99 -20.37
C GLY A 130 13.99 9.28 -19.73
N ALA A 131 13.99 9.94 -18.57
CA ALA A 131 12.76 10.32 -17.87
C ALA A 131 12.00 11.42 -18.63
N LEU A 132 12.72 12.38 -19.20
CA LEU A 132 12.14 13.46 -19.99
C LEU A 132 11.47 12.93 -21.26
N LYS A 133 12.14 12.04 -22.01
CA LYS A 133 11.54 11.39 -23.19
C LYS A 133 10.28 10.60 -22.87
N GLN A 134 10.24 9.96 -21.69
CA GLN A 134 9.02 9.28 -21.21
C GLN A 134 7.89 10.28 -20.93
N MET A 135 8.20 11.41 -20.31
CA MET A 135 7.24 12.48 -20.06
C MET A 135 6.75 13.12 -21.37
N GLU A 136 7.63 13.39 -22.34
CA GLU A 136 7.27 13.89 -23.67
C GLU A 136 6.31 12.92 -24.39
N THR A 137 6.60 11.63 -24.33
CA THR A 137 5.72 10.59 -24.90
C THR A 137 4.35 10.60 -24.23
N ALA A 138 4.30 10.73 -22.90
CA ALA A 138 3.06 10.81 -22.13
C ALA A 138 2.27 12.10 -22.45
N ALA A 139 2.93 13.24 -22.53
CA ALA A 139 2.33 14.52 -22.91
C ALA A 139 1.86 14.58 -24.38
N SER A 140 2.31 13.63 -25.22
CA SER A 140 1.91 13.50 -26.63
C SER A 140 0.69 12.59 -26.84
N LEU A 141 0.13 11.97 -25.79
CA LEU A 141 -1.08 11.15 -25.95
C LEU A 141 -2.28 12.02 -26.35
N PRO A 142 -3.21 11.48 -27.17
CA PRO A 142 -4.40 12.22 -27.59
C PRO A 142 -5.35 12.59 -26.43
N ILE A 143 -5.26 11.90 -25.30
CA ILE A 143 -6.08 12.10 -24.09
C ILE A 143 -5.39 12.95 -23.00
N SER A 144 -4.13 13.35 -23.21
CA SER A 144 -3.39 14.13 -22.22
C SER A 144 -3.92 15.56 -22.18
N VAL A 145 -4.09 16.10 -20.97
CA VAL A 145 -4.62 17.45 -20.74
C VAL A 145 -3.55 18.35 -20.13
N ALA A 146 -2.81 17.85 -19.14
CA ALA A 146 -1.71 18.58 -18.51
C ALA A 146 -0.68 17.61 -17.94
N GLY A 147 0.51 18.10 -17.58
CA GLY A 147 1.53 17.29 -16.94
C GLY A 147 2.51 18.11 -16.12
N ALA A 148 3.25 17.41 -15.26
CA ALA A 148 4.37 17.95 -14.52
C ALA A 148 5.41 16.85 -14.24
N LEU A 149 6.67 17.25 -14.06
CA LEU A 149 7.76 16.35 -13.72
C LEU A 149 8.50 16.85 -12.48
N MET A 150 8.59 15.98 -11.46
CA MET A 150 9.13 16.31 -10.15
C MET A 150 10.67 16.17 -10.11
N PRO A 151 11.38 16.80 -9.15
CA PRO A 151 12.85 16.80 -9.13
C PRO A 151 13.50 15.42 -8.89
N ASP A 152 12.77 14.48 -8.29
CA ASP A 152 13.19 13.10 -8.08
C ASP A 152 12.99 12.21 -9.31
N ALA A 153 12.53 12.79 -10.43
CA ALA A 153 12.17 12.02 -11.60
C ALA A 153 13.33 11.22 -12.18
N HIS A 154 13.03 10.00 -12.60
CA HIS A 154 13.97 9.07 -13.23
C HIS A 154 13.21 8.06 -14.09
N GLN A 155 13.95 7.41 -14.99
CA GLN A 155 13.40 6.53 -15.99
C GLN A 155 12.72 5.33 -15.35
N GLY A 156 11.48 5.10 -15.77
CA GLY A 156 10.66 3.95 -15.39
C GLY A 156 10.13 3.23 -16.62
N TYR A 157 8.83 2.99 -16.64
CA TYR A 157 8.11 2.33 -17.73
C TYR A 157 6.80 3.07 -17.97
N GLY A 158 6.47 3.44 -19.20
CA GLY A 158 5.34 4.33 -19.48
C GLY A 158 5.61 5.72 -18.92
N LEU A 159 4.80 6.19 -17.97
CA LEU A 159 5.07 7.42 -17.22
C LEU A 159 6.38 7.26 -16.41
N PRO A 160 7.29 8.25 -16.41
CA PRO A 160 8.49 8.19 -15.57
C PRO A 160 8.10 8.20 -14.09
N ILE A 161 8.97 7.67 -13.23
CA ILE A 161 8.82 7.87 -11.79
C ILE A 161 9.14 9.35 -11.53
N GLY A 162 8.39 10.02 -10.66
CA GLY A 162 8.36 11.48 -10.52
C GLY A 162 7.42 12.18 -11.52
N GLY A 163 6.72 11.42 -12.37
CA GLY A 163 5.80 11.97 -13.36
C GLY A 163 4.38 12.18 -12.80
N VAL A 164 3.76 13.29 -13.22
CA VAL A 164 2.34 13.59 -12.99
C VAL A 164 1.69 13.87 -14.33
N LEU A 165 0.60 13.16 -14.63
CA LEU A 165 -0.12 13.30 -15.90
C LEU A 165 -1.63 13.42 -15.65
N ALA A 166 -2.20 14.57 -16.03
CA ALA A 166 -3.64 14.75 -16.10
C ALA A 166 -4.12 14.32 -17.48
N THR A 167 -5.14 13.46 -17.51
CA THR A 167 -5.85 13.05 -18.73
C THR A 167 -7.30 13.46 -18.66
N GLU A 168 -8.05 13.28 -19.74
CA GLU A 168 -9.50 13.45 -19.78
C GLU A 168 -10.20 12.71 -18.62
N ALA A 169 -11.34 13.25 -18.16
CA ALA A 169 -12.05 12.81 -16.95
C ALA A 169 -12.45 11.33 -16.93
N ASN A 170 -12.53 10.68 -18.09
CA ASN A 170 -12.95 9.30 -18.24
C ASN A 170 -11.82 8.36 -18.66
N THR A 171 -10.56 8.80 -18.65
CA THR A 171 -9.45 7.93 -19.10
C THR A 171 -8.51 7.64 -17.95
N VAL A 172 -8.24 6.36 -17.71
CA VAL A 172 -7.28 5.93 -16.68
C VAL A 172 -6.21 5.03 -17.30
N ILE A 173 -4.94 5.32 -17.03
CA ILE A 173 -3.78 4.60 -17.54
C ILE A 173 -3.19 3.75 -16.40
N PRO A 174 -3.43 2.42 -16.38
CA PRO A 174 -2.97 1.58 -15.27
C PRO A 174 -1.46 1.64 -15.01
N PHE A 175 -0.64 1.73 -16.06
CA PHE A 175 0.81 1.79 -15.91
C PHE A 175 1.34 3.16 -15.45
N ALA A 176 0.53 4.22 -15.64
CA ALA A 176 0.82 5.56 -15.13
C ALA A 176 0.49 5.70 -13.64
N VAL A 177 -0.27 4.76 -13.06
CA VAL A 177 -0.35 4.57 -11.61
C VAL A 177 0.88 3.81 -11.10
N GLY A 178 1.30 2.78 -11.84
CA GLY A 178 2.47 1.96 -11.51
C GLY A 178 2.09 0.54 -11.08
N VAL A 179 3.11 -0.33 -10.99
CA VAL A 179 2.93 -1.75 -10.70
C VAL A 179 2.67 -2.04 -9.21
N ASP A 180 3.05 -1.11 -8.34
CA ASP A 180 2.71 -1.15 -6.92
C ASP A 180 1.69 -0.06 -6.61
N ILE A 181 0.43 -0.37 -6.94
CA ILE A 181 -0.70 0.53 -6.75
C ILE A 181 -0.78 0.93 -5.28
N ALA A 182 -1.00 2.21 -5.03
CA ALA A 182 -1.11 2.78 -3.69
C ALA A 182 0.09 2.49 -2.78
N CYS A 183 1.29 2.33 -3.36
CA CYS A 183 2.53 2.47 -2.61
C CYS A 183 2.50 3.81 -1.87
N ARG A 184 2.86 3.78 -0.59
CA ARG A 184 2.64 4.87 0.36
C ARG A 184 3.72 4.92 1.43
N MET A 185 3.80 6.08 2.05
CA MET A 185 4.59 6.30 3.25
C MET A 185 3.65 6.44 4.45
N CYS A 186 4.08 5.97 5.62
CA CYS A 186 3.37 6.20 6.87
C CYS A 186 4.38 6.47 7.99
N LEU A 187 4.24 7.62 8.66
CA LEU A 187 5.03 8.03 9.81
C LEU A 187 4.15 8.02 11.05
N SER A 188 4.62 7.41 12.15
CA SER A 188 4.03 7.58 13.48
C SER A 188 5.07 8.18 14.42
N VAL A 189 4.67 9.21 15.16
CA VAL A 189 5.51 9.87 16.16
C VAL A 189 5.05 9.49 17.55
N PHE A 190 5.97 9.17 18.45
CA PHE A 190 5.68 8.73 19.82
C PHE A 190 6.16 9.76 20.84
N ASP A 191 5.51 9.82 22.00
CA ASP A 191 5.93 10.67 23.13
C ASP A 191 7.14 10.07 23.87
N LEU A 192 8.21 9.82 23.12
CA LEU A 192 9.44 9.23 23.60
C LEU A 192 10.63 10.05 23.12
N PRO A 193 11.58 10.40 24.00
CA PRO A 193 12.72 11.23 23.63
C PRO A 193 13.75 10.43 22.82
N PRO A 194 14.67 11.08 22.10
CA PRO A 194 15.71 10.42 21.31
C PRO A 194 16.63 9.49 22.11
N ALA A 195 16.80 9.77 23.41
CA ALA A 195 17.53 8.91 24.33
C ALA A 195 16.97 7.48 24.40
N PHE A 196 15.71 7.26 24.04
CA PHE A 196 15.09 5.94 23.99
C PHE A 196 15.80 4.98 23.02
N LEU A 197 16.28 5.48 21.86
CA LEU A 197 17.07 4.66 20.91
C LEU A 197 18.33 4.07 21.55
N LYS A 198 18.99 4.86 22.41
CA LYS A 198 20.22 4.44 23.11
C LYS A 198 19.93 3.54 24.31
N ARG A 199 18.82 3.78 25.00
CA ARG A 199 18.39 2.99 26.17
C ARG A 199 17.85 1.62 25.78
N GLU A 200 17.05 1.54 24.71
CA GLU A 200 16.30 0.34 24.32
C GLU A 200 16.58 -0.13 22.87
N PRO A 201 17.83 -0.15 22.37
CA PRO A 201 18.13 -0.50 20.98
C PRO A 201 17.71 -1.94 20.65
N HIS A 202 17.85 -2.86 21.61
CA HIS A 202 17.47 -4.26 21.45
C HIS A 202 15.95 -4.43 21.31
N LEU A 203 15.15 -3.69 22.08
CA LEU A 203 13.69 -3.73 21.97
C LEU A 203 13.25 -3.24 20.59
N LEU A 204 13.78 -2.11 20.13
CA LEU A 204 13.43 -1.53 18.83
C LEU A 204 13.81 -2.47 17.68
N LYS A 205 15.04 -3.00 17.70
CA LYS A 205 15.51 -3.98 16.71
C LYS A 205 14.65 -5.25 16.71
N LYS A 206 14.40 -5.82 17.89
CA LYS A 206 13.58 -7.02 18.06
C LYS A 206 12.14 -6.80 17.57
N SER A 207 11.55 -5.65 17.90
CA SER A 207 10.20 -5.29 17.46
C SER A 207 10.10 -5.24 15.95
N LEU A 208 11.10 -4.66 15.25
CA LEU A 208 11.13 -4.67 13.79
C LEU A 208 11.13 -6.11 13.28
N VAL A 209 12.03 -6.97 13.78
CA VAL A 209 12.18 -8.36 13.31
C VAL A 209 10.91 -9.21 13.54
N GLU A 210 10.30 -9.10 14.72
CA GLU A 210 9.18 -9.96 15.11
C GLU A 210 7.82 -9.46 14.59
N GLN A 211 7.65 -8.13 14.48
CA GLN A 211 6.35 -7.53 14.18
C GLN A 211 6.14 -7.18 12.70
N THR A 212 7.19 -7.26 11.88
CA THR A 212 7.08 -7.02 10.44
C THR A 212 7.46 -8.25 9.64
N LYS A 213 6.97 -8.34 8.39
CA LYS A 213 7.28 -9.46 7.49
C LYS A 213 7.66 -8.92 6.12
N PHE A 214 8.83 -9.33 5.64
CA PHE A 214 9.42 -8.96 4.37
C PHE A 214 9.57 -10.21 3.47
N GLY A 215 9.82 -9.99 2.19
CA GLY A 215 9.95 -11.06 1.20
C GLY A 215 8.74 -11.18 0.27
N ILE A 216 8.98 -11.79 -0.89
CA ILE A 216 7.95 -12.13 -1.86
C ILE A 216 7.03 -13.16 -1.22
N GLY A 217 5.74 -12.83 -1.18
CA GLY A 217 4.74 -13.73 -0.60
C GLY A 217 4.64 -13.68 0.92
N GLY A 218 5.41 -12.84 1.62
CA GLY A 218 5.39 -12.77 3.08
C GLY A 218 3.96 -12.60 3.63
N GLU A 219 3.60 -13.45 4.59
CA GLU A 219 2.27 -13.50 5.19
C GLU A 219 2.35 -13.19 6.69
N THR A 220 1.33 -12.51 7.22
CA THR A 220 1.21 -12.32 8.67
C THR A 220 0.16 -13.29 9.22
N ARG A 221 0.40 -13.84 10.42
CA ARG A 221 -0.56 -14.74 11.07
C ARG A 221 -1.58 -14.00 11.92
N GLU A 222 -1.11 -13.02 12.69
CA GLU A 222 -1.94 -12.20 13.56
C GLU A 222 -2.29 -10.90 12.84
N LYS A 223 -3.57 -10.52 12.91
CA LYS A 223 -4.07 -9.23 12.46
C LYS A 223 -4.78 -8.55 13.63
N ILE A 224 -4.48 -7.27 13.86
CA ILE A 224 -5.14 -6.46 14.88
C ILE A 224 -6.45 -5.90 14.32
N ASP A 225 -6.43 -5.47 13.06
CA ASP A 225 -7.60 -4.91 12.36
C ASP A 225 -7.68 -5.49 10.95
N GLU A 226 -8.84 -6.06 10.63
CA GLU A 226 -9.13 -6.68 9.34
C GLU A 226 -10.36 -6.07 8.67
N SER A 227 -10.88 -4.96 9.19
CA SER A 227 -12.10 -4.30 8.70
C SER A 227 -12.05 -3.98 7.20
N VAL A 228 -10.85 -3.70 6.66
CA VAL A 228 -10.65 -3.49 5.22
C VAL A 228 -11.09 -4.69 4.38
N MET A 229 -11.11 -5.89 4.94
CA MET A 229 -11.54 -7.10 4.26
C MET A 229 -13.06 -7.26 4.21
N ASP A 230 -13.79 -6.44 4.97
CA ASP A 230 -15.26 -6.42 5.02
C ASP A 230 -15.84 -5.45 3.96
N LEU A 231 -14.99 -4.70 3.25
CA LEU A 231 -15.37 -3.80 2.17
C LEU A 231 -16.14 -4.52 1.03
N PRO A 232 -17.28 -3.96 0.56
CA PRO A 232 -18.12 -4.60 -0.47
C PRO A 232 -17.41 -4.73 -1.82
N GLU A 233 -16.43 -3.86 -2.12
CA GLU A 233 -15.64 -3.84 -3.34
C GLU A 233 -14.89 -5.16 -3.56
N TRP A 234 -14.60 -5.90 -2.49
CA TRP A 234 -14.02 -7.25 -2.60
C TRP A 234 -14.90 -8.20 -3.42
N GLN A 235 -16.20 -7.93 -3.55
CA GLN A 235 -17.15 -8.71 -4.35
C GLN A 235 -17.39 -8.13 -5.75
N ALA A 236 -16.86 -6.95 -6.06
CA ALA A 236 -17.22 -6.17 -7.24
C ALA A 236 -16.98 -6.89 -8.56
N THR A 237 -15.82 -7.55 -8.70
CA THR A 237 -15.47 -8.28 -9.93
C THR A 237 -14.83 -9.61 -9.59
N LYS A 238 -14.83 -10.53 -10.55
CA LYS A 238 -14.16 -11.83 -10.37
C LYS A 238 -12.67 -11.65 -10.06
N VAL A 239 -11.99 -10.74 -10.76
CA VAL A 239 -10.56 -10.44 -10.58
C VAL A 239 -10.27 -10.02 -9.15
N ILE A 240 -11.10 -9.13 -8.57
CA ILE A 240 -10.95 -8.67 -7.20
C ILE A 240 -11.23 -9.82 -6.21
N ARG A 241 -12.34 -10.55 -6.40
CA ARG A 241 -12.73 -11.68 -5.53
C ARG A 241 -11.63 -12.73 -5.42
N ASP A 242 -11.05 -13.12 -6.56
CA ASP A 242 -10.01 -14.15 -6.62
C ASP A 242 -8.73 -13.74 -5.85
N LEU A 243 -8.51 -12.44 -5.64
CA LEU A 243 -7.34 -11.91 -4.94
C LEU A 243 -7.59 -11.63 -3.45
N LYS A 244 -8.83 -11.67 -2.96
CA LYS A 244 -9.18 -11.36 -1.55
C LYS A 244 -8.40 -12.19 -0.54
N ASP A 245 -8.31 -13.50 -0.75
CA ASP A 245 -7.61 -14.41 0.16
C ASP A 245 -6.09 -14.13 0.19
N LYS A 246 -5.51 -13.75 -0.96
CA LYS A 246 -4.10 -13.35 -1.04
C LYS A 246 -3.88 -12.04 -0.27
N ALA A 247 -4.75 -11.06 -0.46
CA ALA A 247 -4.70 -9.78 0.26
C ALA A 247 -4.77 -10.01 1.78
N TYR A 248 -5.75 -10.79 2.26
CA TYR A 248 -5.87 -11.09 3.69
C TYR A 248 -4.59 -11.71 4.29
N ARG A 249 -3.96 -12.67 3.60
CA ARG A 249 -2.74 -13.30 4.11
C ARG A 249 -1.57 -12.33 4.19
N GLN A 250 -1.49 -11.38 3.26
CA GLN A 250 -0.40 -10.39 3.17
C GLN A 250 -0.63 -9.12 4.00
N LEU A 251 -1.81 -8.93 4.59
CA LEU A 251 -2.12 -7.73 5.38
C LEU A 251 -1.15 -7.54 6.54
N GLY A 252 -0.55 -6.36 6.67
CA GLY A 252 0.51 -6.06 7.64
C GLY A 252 1.91 -6.55 7.26
N SER A 253 2.17 -6.81 5.97
CA SER A 253 3.51 -7.16 5.45
C SER A 253 4.13 -5.98 4.70
N SER A 254 5.46 -5.96 4.60
CA SER A 254 6.21 -4.87 3.97
C SER A 254 6.69 -5.21 2.56
N GLY A 255 6.97 -6.49 2.27
CA GLY A 255 7.37 -6.92 0.93
C GLY A 255 8.86 -6.86 0.61
N THR A 256 9.19 -6.47 -0.62
CA THR A 256 10.56 -6.40 -1.17
C THR A 256 10.74 -5.13 -1.99
N GLY A 257 11.96 -4.93 -2.52
CA GLY A 257 12.33 -3.75 -3.28
C GLY A 257 12.75 -2.62 -2.35
N ASN A 258 12.29 -1.41 -2.63
CA ASN A 258 12.56 -0.22 -1.83
C ASN A 258 11.68 -0.14 -0.56
N HIS A 259 10.87 -1.14 -0.27
CA HIS A 259 10.06 -1.16 0.95
C HIS A 259 10.90 -1.34 2.21
N PHE A 260 10.55 -0.61 3.26
CA PHE A 260 11.24 -0.62 4.54
C PHE A 260 10.29 -0.32 5.71
N VAL A 261 10.77 -0.63 6.91
CA VAL A 261 10.21 -0.16 8.17
C VAL A 261 11.37 0.24 9.06
N GLU A 262 11.38 1.47 9.55
CA GLU A 262 12.53 2.03 10.24
C GLU A 262 12.17 2.88 11.46
N TRP A 263 12.96 2.70 12.51
CA TRP A 263 12.97 3.60 13.66
C TRP A 263 13.96 4.72 13.41
N GLY A 264 13.57 5.94 13.77
CA GLY A 264 14.39 7.12 13.65
C GLY A 264 13.92 8.22 14.60
N ILE A 265 14.49 9.41 14.42
CA ILE A 265 14.14 10.61 15.17
C ILE A 265 13.48 11.60 14.24
N VAL A 266 12.33 12.13 14.63
CA VAL A 266 11.73 13.29 13.97
C VAL A 266 12.05 14.54 14.79
N GLU A 267 12.63 15.53 14.13
CA GLU A 267 12.92 16.87 14.66
C GLU A 267 11.87 17.82 14.10
N VAL A 268 10.95 18.28 14.96
CA VAL A 268 9.90 19.26 14.63
C VAL A 268 10.45 20.66 14.85
N TYR A 269 10.49 21.47 13.80
CA TYR A 269 11.17 22.77 13.82
C TYR A 269 10.36 23.88 14.50
N ALA A 270 9.06 23.90 14.24
CA ALA A 270 8.16 24.94 14.73
C ALA A 270 6.77 24.33 14.97
N HIS A 271 5.98 25.03 15.79
CA HIS A 271 4.57 24.68 15.95
C HIS A 271 3.86 24.87 14.61
N ASP A 272 3.04 23.89 14.25
CA ASP A 272 2.26 23.87 13.03
C ASP A 272 0.89 23.25 13.35
N ASP A 273 -0.20 23.93 13.01
CA ASP A 273 -1.55 23.51 13.39
C ASP A 273 -1.99 22.20 12.71
N LEU A 274 -1.42 21.86 11.55
CA LEU A 274 -1.73 20.61 10.85
C LEU A 274 -0.97 19.43 11.46
N LEU A 275 0.34 19.61 11.67
CA LEU A 275 1.16 18.56 12.30
C LEU A 275 0.78 18.37 13.78
N ASN A 276 0.34 19.45 14.43
CA ASN A 276 -0.14 19.49 15.81
C ASN A 276 0.83 18.81 16.80
N LEU A 277 2.12 19.09 16.62
CA LEU A 277 3.19 18.67 17.52
C LEU A 277 4.00 19.90 17.99
N PRO A 278 4.36 19.98 19.28
CA PRO A 278 5.30 20.97 19.75
C PRO A 278 6.69 20.83 19.07
N PRO A 279 7.46 21.93 18.96
CA PRO A 279 8.86 21.84 18.56
C PRO A 279 9.65 20.93 19.50
N GLY A 280 10.47 20.05 18.94
CA GLY A 280 11.22 19.07 19.72
C GLY A 280 11.64 17.86 18.90
N GLU A 281 12.33 16.94 19.56
CA GLU A 281 12.78 15.68 18.97
C GLU A 281 12.03 14.51 19.58
N TYR A 282 11.53 13.61 18.72
CA TYR A 282 10.70 12.48 19.11
C TYR A 282 11.16 11.20 18.44
N LEU A 283 10.99 10.07 19.12
CA LEU A 283 11.07 8.77 18.47
C LEU A 283 9.94 8.64 17.45
N ALA A 284 10.29 8.19 16.24
CA ALA A 284 9.31 7.97 15.19
C ALA A 284 9.55 6.65 14.45
N LEU A 285 8.46 6.11 13.93
CA LEU A 285 8.41 4.94 13.07
C LEU A 285 8.00 5.39 11.66
N LEU A 286 8.86 5.14 10.67
CA LEU A 286 8.52 5.35 9.27
C LEU A 286 8.41 3.99 8.57
N SER A 287 7.39 3.82 7.74
CA SER A 287 7.27 2.66 6.87
C SER A 287 6.97 3.05 5.43
N HIS A 288 7.51 2.26 4.51
CA HIS A 288 7.25 2.32 3.08
C HIS A 288 6.79 0.94 2.59
N SER A 289 5.56 0.86 2.12
CA SER A 289 4.97 -0.33 1.52
C SER A 289 3.80 0.08 0.62
N GLY A 290 3.05 -0.90 0.12
CA GLY A 290 1.93 -0.67 -0.77
C GLY A 290 0.86 -1.74 -0.64
N SER A 291 0.10 -1.92 -1.71
CA SER A 291 -1.00 -2.89 -1.75
C SER A 291 -0.57 -4.35 -1.99
N ARG A 292 0.73 -4.61 -1.88
CA ARG A 292 1.34 -5.95 -1.88
C ARG A 292 0.99 -6.74 -3.14
N GLY A 293 0.85 -8.06 -3.02
CA GLY A 293 0.49 -8.92 -4.13
C GLY A 293 -0.89 -8.63 -4.70
N PHE A 294 -1.81 -8.00 -3.96
CA PHE A 294 -3.11 -7.62 -4.49
C PHE A 294 -2.98 -6.57 -5.60
N GLY A 295 -2.46 -5.38 -5.30
CA GLY A 295 -2.31 -4.35 -6.33
C GLY A 295 -1.30 -4.72 -7.41
N GLY A 296 -0.25 -5.49 -7.08
CA GLY A 296 0.64 -6.04 -8.10
C GLY A 296 -0.08 -6.94 -9.13
N ASN A 297 -1.07 -7.74 -8.71
CA ASN A 297 -1.86 -8.56 -9.64
C ASN A 297 -2.88 -7.71 -10.41
N VAL A 298 -3.52 -6.73 -9.76
CA VAL A 298 -4.43 -5.76 -10.40
C VAL A 298 -3.71 -4.98 -11.49
N ALA A 299 -2.56 -4.36 -11.18
CA ALA A 299 -1.77 -3.59 -12.13
C ALA A 299 -1.37 -4.42 -13.34
N ASN A 300 -0.88 -5.65 -13.12
CA ASN A 300 -0.48 -6.55 -14.21
C ASN A 300 -1.63 -6.96 -15.12
N TYR A 301 -2.81 -7.26 -14.55
CA TYR A 301 -3.99 -7.65 -15.31
C TYR A 301 -4.50 -6.48 -16.15
N TYR A 302 -4.81 -5.33 -15.51
CA TYR A 302 -5.44 -4.21 -16.19
C TYR A 302 -4.49 -3.45 -17.12
N SER A 303 -3.18 -3.45 -16.85
CA SER A 303 -2.20 -2.91 -17.81
C SER A 303 -2.19 -3.70 -19.11
N LYS A 304 -2.26 -5.04 -19.04
CA LYS A 304 -2.33 -5.89 -20.23
C LYS A 304 -3.64 -5.67 -20.97
N LEU A 305 -4.74 -5.57 -20.23
CA LEU A 305 -6.06 -5.31 -20.79
C LEU A 305 -6.11 -3.94 -21.49
N ALA A 306 -5.54 -2.90 -20.88
CA ALA A 306 -5.43 -1.58 -21.50
C ALA A 306 -4.65 -1.64 -22.83
N MET A 307 -3.49 -2.31 -22.87
CA MET A 307 -2.72 -2.52 -24.11
C MET A 307 -3.44 -3.40 -25.14
N GLN A 308 -4.42 -4.21 -24.72
CA GLN A 308 -5.26 -4.97 -25.62
C GLN A 308 -6.33 -4.07 -26.25
N LYS A 309 -7.03 -3.28 -25.44
CA LYS A 309 -8.15 -2.42 -25.88
C LYS A 309 -7.68 -1.13 -26.57
N THR A 310 -6.52 -0.61 -26.20
CA THR A 310 -6.00 0.66 -26.70
C THR A 310 -4.61 0.42 -27.32
N LYS A 311 -4.56 0.36 -28.65
CA LYS A 311 -3.33 0.18 -29.42
C LYS A 311 -2.65 1.53 -29.64
N LEU A 312 -1.40 1.61 -29.18
CA LEU A 312 -0.54 2.77 -29.33
C LEU A 312 0.77 2.38 -30.03
N PRO A 313 1.50 3.35 -30.61
CA PRO A 313 2.86 3.14 -31.07
C PRO A 313 3.75 2.51 -29.99
N LYS A 314 4.76 1.73 -30.38
CA LYS A 314 5.59 0.91 -29.47
C LYS A 314 6.15 1.71 -28.28
N GLN A 315 6.59 2.94 -28.52
CA GLN A 315 7.14 3.83 -27.49
C GLN A 315 6.10 4.24 -26.42
N ALA A 316 4.82 4.25 -26.76
CA ALA A 316 3.71 4.64 -25.90
C ALA A 316 2.84 3.46 -25.45
N ALA A 317 3.19 2.22 -25.76
CA ALA A 317 2.36 1.05 -25.47
C ALA A 317 1.99 0.95 -23.97
N HIS A 318 2.92 1.25 -23.06
CA HIS A 318 2.66 1.26 -21.62
C HIS A 318 1.77 2.43 -21.14
N LEU A 319 1.38 3.35 -22.03
CA LEU A 319 0.48 4.46 -21.73
C LEU A 319 -0.94 4.21 -22.25
N ALA A 320 -1.25 2.98 -22.66
CA ALA A 320 -2.59 2.57 -23.02
C ALA A 320 -3.56 2.76 -21.84
N TRP A 321 -4.76 3.26 -22.12
CA TRP A 321 -5.78 3.58 -21.12
C TRP A 321 -7.00 2.68 -21.20
N LEU A 322 -7.77 2.70 -20.11
CA LEU A 322 -9.14 2.19 -20.02
C LEU A 322 -10.11 3.37 -19.87
N ASP A 323 -11.28 3.25 -20.47
CA ASP A 323 -12.36 4.24 -20.36
C ASP A 323 -13.21 3.93 -19.12
N LEU A 324 -13.31 4.89 -18.20
CA LEU A 324 -14.10 4.80 -16.97
C LEU A 324 -15.60 4.68 -17.22
N ALA A 325 -16.12 4.92 -18.42
CA ALA A 325 -17.51 4.60 -18.75
C ALA A 325 -17.73 3.09 -19.00
N THR A 326 -16.68 2.31 -19.24
CA THR A 326 -16.77 0.90 -19.64
C THR A 326 -16.58 -0.07 -18.48
N GLU A 327 -16.96 -1.33 -18.68
CA GLU A 327 -16.79 -2.39 -17.68
C GLU A 327 -15.33 -2.55 -17.25
N GLU A 328 -14.38 -2.54 -18.19
CA GLU A 328 -12.96 -2.67 -17.90
C GLU A 328 -12.41 -1.50 -17.09
N GLY A 329 -12.77 -0.27 -17.45
CA GLY A 329 -12.32 0.93 -16.74
C GLY A 329 -12.92 1.03 -15.34
N GLN A 330 -14.22 0.75 -15.18
CA GLN A 330 -14.85 0.69 -13.86
C GLN A 330 -14.25 -0.40 -12.99
N ALA A 331 -14.03 -1.60 -13.54
CA ALA A 331 -13.42 -2.71 -12.82
C ALA A 331 -12.01 -2.36 -12.33
N TYR A 332 -11.20 -1.70 -13.17
CA TYR A 332 -9.88 -1.20 -12.74
C TYR A 332 -10.00 -0.12 -11.67
N TRP A 333 -10.90 0.85 -11.85
CA TRP A 333 -11.08 1.96 -10.92
C TRP A 333 -11.46 1.47 -9.51
N ILE A 334 -12.39 0.52 -9.42
CA ILE A 334 -12.78 -0.12 -8.16
C ILE A 334 -11.59 -0.85 -7.55
N ALA A 335 -10.87 -1.67 -8.35
CA ALA A 335 -9.72 -2.43 -7.88
C ALA A 335 -8.57 -1.53 -7.39
N MET A 336 -8.32 -0.41 -8.07
CA MET A 336 -7.31 0.58 -7.71
C MET A 336 -7.67 1.27 -6.40
N ASN A 337 -8.91 1.72 -6.23
CA ASN A 337 -9.37 2.36 -4.99
C ASN A 337 -9.34 1.39 -3.80
N LEU A 338 -9.78 0.15 -4.00
CA LEU A 338 -9.66 -0.90 -2.99
C LEU A 338 -8.20 -1.19 -2.62
N ALA A 339 -7.27 -1.13 -3.59
CA ALA A 339 -5.84 -1.26 -3.32
C ALA A 339 -5.31 -0.08 -2.50
N GLY A 340 -5.87 1.11 -2.70
CA GLY A 340 -5.70 2.30 -1.86
C GLY A 340 -6.03 2.01 -0.39
N GLU A 341 -7.28 1.66 -0.11
CA GLU A 341 -7.77 1.33 1.24
C GLU A 341 -6.96 0.21 1.88
N TYR A 342 -6.68 -0.87 1.13
CA TYR A 342 -5.88 -1.98 1.59
C TYR A 342 -4.45 -1.57 1.94
N ALA A 343 -3.81 -0.69 1.17
CA ALA A 343 -2.48 -0.19 1.49
C ALA A 343 -2.47 0.62 2.79
N SER A 344 -3.49 1.44 3.06
CA SER A 344 -3.61 2.19 4.33
C SER A 344 -3.71 1.22 5.51
N ALA A 345 -4.65 0.28 5.42
CA ALA A 345 -4.83 -0.75 6.42
C ALA A 345 -3.56 -1.60 6.66
N ASN A 346 -2.80 -1.88 5.60
CA ASN A 346 -1.52 -2.59 5.69
C ASN A 346 -0.49 -1.82 6.53
N HIS A 347 -0.37 -0.51 6.33
CA HIS A 347 0.52 0.34 7.14
C HIS A 347 0.01 0.48 8.58
N HIS A 348 -1.28 0.74 8.77
CA HIS A 348 -1.87 0.81 10.10
C HIS A 348 -1.66 -0.49 10.89
N GLU A 349 -1.76 -1.65 10.25
CA GLU A 349 -1.48 -2.94 10.88
C GLU A 349 -0.01 -3.07 11.31
N ILE A 350 0.95 -2.66 10.48
CA ILE A 350 2.39 -2.60 10.82
C ILE A 350 2.61 -1.68 12.03
N HIS A 351 2.07 -0.46 11.97
CA HIS A 351 2.25 0.56 13.00
C HIS A 351 1.60 0.17 14.33
N ARG A 352 0.39 -0.40 14.31
CA ARG A 352 -0.30 -0.88 15.53
C ARG A 352 0.47 -2.01 16.22
N LYS A 353 1.05 -2.96 15.46
CA LYS A 353 1.87 -4.04 16.03
C LYS A 353 3.12 -3.51 16.71
N LEU A 354 3.82 -2.58 16.06
CA LEU A 354 5.03 -1.96 16.60
C LEU A 354 4.73 -1.06 17.80
N ALA A 355 3.69 -0.24 17.73
CA ALA A 355 3.20 0.56 18.86
C ALA A 355 2.81 -0.32 20.06
N LYS A 356 2.10 -1.43 19.82
CA LYS A 356 1.76 -2.42 20.85
C LYS A 356 3.00 -3.07 21.48
N ALA A 357 4.03 -3.36 20.69
CA ALA A 357 5.30 -3.89 21.19
C ALA A 357 6.04 -2.90 22.10
N LEU A 358 5.93 -1.60 21.81
CA LEU A 358 6.44 -0.53 22.67
C LEU A 358 5.53 -0.21 23.87
N ARG A 359 4.27 -0.66 23.84
CA ARG A 359 3.20 -0.27 24.76
C ARG A 359 2.87 1.22 24.72
N GLU A 360 3.06 1.83 23.56
CA GLU A 360 2.83 3.24 23.31
C GLU A 360 1.70 3.46 22.31
N LYS A 361 1.21 4.70 22.26
CA LYS A 361 0.30 5.17 21.22
C LYS A 361 0.97 6.31 20.44
N PRO A 362 0.86 6.35 19.10
CA PRO A 362 1.32 7.49 18.34
C PRO A 362 0.60 8.78 18.78
N LEU A 363 1.35 9.88 18.92
CA LEU A 363 0.84 11.24 19.07
C LEU A 363 0.18 11.73 17.78
N VAL A 364 0.84 11.47 16.66
CA VAL A 364 0.37 11.80 15.31
C VAL A 364 0.77 10.71 14.33
N MET A 365 -0.01 10.58 13.27
CA MET A 365 0.29 9.73 12.12
C MET A 365 0.15 10.55 10.84
N VAL A 366 1.16 10.53 9.99
CA VAL A 366 1.17 11.19 8.68
C VAL A 366 1.33 10.12 7.62
N GLU A 367 0.44 10.09 6.63
CA GLU A 367 0.56 9.18 5.49
C GLU A 367 0.20 9.84 4.17
N ASN A 368 0.84 9.39 3.09
CA ASN A 368 0.59 9.88 1.74
C ASN A 368 0.83 8.80 0.68
N HIS A 369 0.00 8.81 -0.36
CA HIS A 369 0.16 7.97 -1.54
C HIS A 369 1.22 8.56 -2.47
N HIS A 370 1.91 7.71 -3.22
CA HIS A 370 2.77 8.17 -4.32
C HIS A 370 2.64 7.41 -5.64
N ASN A 371 1.75 6.41 -5.72
CA ASN A 371 1.42 5.67 -6.94
C ASN A 371 -0.10 5.50 -7.03
N PHE A 372 -0.82 6.46 -7.64
CA PHE A 372 -2.27 6.42 -7.67
C PHE A 372 -2.85 7.35 -8.76
N ALA A 373 -4.15 7.26 -9.00
CA ALA A 373 -4.88 8.20 -9.84
C ALA A 373 -6.10 8.77 -9.11
N TRP A 374 -6.38 10.05 -9.31
CA TRP A 374 -7.48 10.76 -8.65
C TRP A 374 -8.33 11.50 -9.66
N LYS A 375 -9.63 11.59 -9.38
CA LYS A 375 -10.53 12.55 -10.02
C LYS A 375 -10.28 13.92 -9.40
N GLU A 376 -9.80 14.86 -10.19
CA GLU A 376 -9.48 16.21 -9.74
C GLU A 376 -10.03 17.26 -10.70
N LYS A 377 -9.94 18.53 -10.30
CA LYS A 377 -10.26 19.68 -11.14
C LYS A 377 -9.01 20.51 -11.34
N LEU A 378 -8.75 20.88 -12.59
CA LEU A 378 -7.70 21.85 -12.91
C LEU A 378 -8.12 23.26 -12.47
N ALA A 379 -7.18 24.20 -12.54
CA ALA A 379 -7.40 25.59 -12.13
C ALA A 379 -8.51 26.30 -12.93
N ASP A 380 -8.76 25.86 -14.16
CA ASP A 380 -9.85 26.33 -15.04
C ASP A 380 -11.20 25.63 -14.78
N GLY A 381 -11.24 24.69 -13.83
CA GLY A 381 -12.43 23.91 -13.47
C GLY A 381 -12.64 22.64 -14.28
N GLN A 382 -11.78 22.32 -15.26
CA GLN A 382 -11.89 21.11 -16.06
C GLN A 382 -11.69 19.86 -15.18
N GLU A 383 -12.62 18.90 -15.26
CA GLU A 383 -12.51 17.61 -14.61
C GLU A 383 -11.50 16.71 -15.35
N VAL A 384 -10.61 16.09 -14.60
CA VAL A 384 -9.50 15.28 -15.12
C VAL A 384 -9.22 14.07 -14.23
N ILE A 385 -8.52 13.09 -14.79
CA ILE A 385 -7.86 12.03 -14.00
C ILE A 385 -6.38 12.36 -13.88
N VAL A 386 -5.93 12.67 -12.67
CA VAL A 386 -4.52 12.96 -12.38
C VAL A 386 -3.83 11.69 -11.92
N HIS A 387 -2.90 11.20 -12.73
CA HIS A 387 -2.03 10.07 -12.44
C HIS A 387 -0.74 10.57 -11.80
N ARG A 388 -0.37 10.02 -10.64
CA ARG A 388 0.93 10.27 -10.01
C ARG A 388 1.68 8.95 -9.86
N LYS A 389 2.91 8.92 -10.35
CA LYS A 389 3.81 7.77 -10.24
C LYS A 389 5.14 8.19 -9.66
N GLY A 390 5.41 7.77 -8.43
CA GLY A 390 6.48 8.35 -7.63
C GLY A 390 6.31 9.87 -7.48
N ALA A 391 5.08 10.33 -7.29
CA ALA A 391 4.79 11.73 -6.96
C ALA A 391 3.62 11.75 -5.99
N THR A 392 3.60 12.69 -5.05
CA THR A 392 2.61 12.73 -3.98
C THR A 392 1.72 13.96 -4.08
N PRO A 393 0.44 13.90 -3.66
CA PRO A 393 -0.39 15.09 -3.54
C PRO A 393 0.25 16.15 -2.63
N ALA A 394 0.23 17.39 -3.08
CA ALA A 394 0.77 18.58 -2.41
C ALA A 394 -0.17 19.78 -2.63
N GLY A 395 -1.49 19.52 -2.59
CA GLY A 395 -2.50 20.57 -2.47
C GLY A 395 -2.26 21.45 -1.25
N SER A 396 -2.88 22.63 -1.20
CA SER A 396 -2.76 23.52 -0.03
C SER A 396 -3.09 22.75 1.24
N ASP A 397 -2.20 22.80 2.21
CA ASP A 397 -2.39 22.20 3.53
C ASP A 397 -2.49 20.67 3.54
N VAL A 398 -2.07 20.01 2.46
CA VAL A 398 -1.92 18.55 2.42
C VAL A 398 -0.60 18.17 3.09
N LEU A 399 -0.64 17.40 4.17
CA LEU A 399 0.55 16.84 4.81
C LEU A 399 1.09 15.65 4.01
N GLY A 400 2.41 15.49 4.02
CA GLY A 400 3.07 14.32 3.46
C GLY A 400 4.45 14.08 4.07
N ILE A 401 5.05 12.94 3.75
CA ILE A 401 6.43 12.59 4.09
C ILE A 401 7.18 12.24 2.79
N ILE A 402 8.33 12.88 2.60
CA ILE A 402 9.23 12.67 1.47
C ILE A 402 10.52 12.02 2.01
N PRO A 403 10.67 10.67 1.92
CA PRO A 403 11.87 9.97 2.38
C PRO A 403 13.09 10.22 1.50
N GLY A 404 14.28 10.22 2.11
CA GLY A 404 15.56 10.14 1.40
C GLY A 404 15.93 8.71 1.03
N SER A 405 16.76 8.09 1.87
CA SER A 405 17.23 6.72 1.76
C SER A 405 17.51 6.17 3.15
N MET A 406 17.95 4.91 3.27
CA MET A 406 18.30 4.30 4.56
C MET A 406 19.36 5.09 5.38
N THR A 407 20.13 6.00 4.77
CA THR A 407 21.10 6.87 5.47
C THR A 407 20.81 8.36 5.34
N GLN A 408 19.86 8.76 4.49
CA GLN A 408 19.53 10.16 4.23
C GLN A 408 18.22 10.52 4.95
N PRO A 409 18.05 11.78 5.39
CA PRO A 409 16.84 12.17 6.09
C PRO A 409 15.59 12.07 5.20
N GLY A 410 14.43 11.99 5.84
CA GLY A 410 13.13 12.27 5.22
C GLY A 410 12.56 13.57 5.78
N PHE A 411 11.57 14.14 5.09
CA PHE A 411 10.98 15.43 5.47
C PHE A 411 9.45 15.33 5.56
N VAL A 412 8.90 15.72 6.71
CA VAL A 412 7.48 15.98 6.84
C VAL A 412 7.21 17.35 6.22
N VAL A 413 6.29 17.39 5.27
CA VAL A 413 6.03 18.55 4.45
C VAL A 413 4.55 18.91 4.43
N ARG A 414 4.27 20.18 4.13
CA ARG A 414 2.95 20.74 3.84
C ARG A 414 2.91 21.21 2.40
N GLY A 415 1.93 20.75 1.63
CA GLY A 415 1.71 21.19 0.26
C GLY A 415 1.31 22.66 0.15
N LYS A 416 1.79 23.34 -0.90
CA LYS A 416 1.48 24.74 -1.20
C LYS A 416 0.36 24.93 -2.23
N GLY A 417 -0.13 23.84 -2.84
CA GLY A 417 -1.19 23.92 -3.85
C GLY A 417 -0.76 24.57 -5.16
N ASN A 418 0.47 24.30 -5.60
CA ASN A 418 0.97 24.83 -6.86
C ASN A 418 0.23 24.18 -8.06
N ALA A 419 -0.46 24.99 -8.86
CA ALA A 419 -1.24 24.52 -10.00
C ALA A 419 -0.38 23.96 -11.15
N GLU A 420 0.83 24.49 -11.36
CA GLU A 420 1.73 24.02 -12.42
C GLU A 420 2.27 22.61 -12.15
N SER A 421 2.37 22.23 -10.87
CA SER A 421 2.69 20.85 -10.47
C SER A 421 1.47 19.93 -10.39
N LEU A 422 0.28 20.42 -10.79
CA LEU A 422 -0.99 19.73 -10.58
C LEU A 422 -1.18 19.35 -9.11
N ASN A 423 -0.89 20.30 -8.22
CA ASN A 423 -0.93 20.11 -6.77
C ASN A 423 -0.14 18.87 -6.32
N SER A 424 1.09 18.71 -6.84
CA SER A 424 1.94 17.54 -6.56
C SER A 424 3.35 17.94 -6.14
N ALA A 425 4.03 17.01 -5.47
CA ALA A 425 5.42 17.11 -5.06
C ALA A 425 6.16 15.79 -5.31
N SER A 426 7.49 15.81 -5.11
CA SER A 426 8.32 14.61 -5.17
C SER A 426 7.89 13.57 -4.12
N HIS A 427 8.16 12.29 -4.37
CA HIS A 427 7.84 11.21 -3.43
C HIS A 427 9.03 10.74 -2.60
N GLY A 428 10.24 11.08 -3.01
CA GLY A 428 11.46 10.73 -2.30
C GLY A 428 12.69 11.31 -2.97
N ALA A 429 13.86 10.69 -2.78
CA ALA A 429 15.11 11.12 -3.43
C ALA A 429 15.16 10.77 -4.93
N GLY A 430 14.51 9.69 -5.36
CA GLY A 430 14.65 9.16 -6.72
C GLY A 430 15.99 8.47 -6.96
N ARG A 431 16.05 7.60 -7.98
CA ARG A 431 17.25 6.81 -8.26
C ARG A 431 18.20 7.55 -9.22
N LEU A 432 19.50 7.39 -9.00
CA LEU A 432 20.58 7.80 -9.90
C LEU A 432 20.96 6.68 -10.89
N MET A 433 20.65 5.44 -10.56
CA MET A 433 21.01 4.29 -11.38
C MET A 433 20.03 3.12 -11.26
N SER A 434 20.01 2.30 -12.29
CA SER A 434 19.20 1.08 -12.32
C SER A 434 19.66 0.06 -11.27
N ARG A 435 18.78 -0.85 -10.89
CA ARG A 435 19.12 -1.95 -9.97
C ARG A 435 20.26 -2.81 -10.52
N THR A 436 20.25 -3.11 -11.81
CA THR A 436 21.31 -3.87 -12.49
C THR A 436 22.64 -3.13 -12.43
N GLN A 437 22.64 -1.82 -12.67
CA GLN A 437 23.87 -1.02 -12.58
C GLN A 437 24.41 -0.98 -11.15
N ALA A 438 23.55 -0.88 -10.14
CA ALA A 438 23.96 -0.93 -8.74
C ALA A 438 24.71 -2.22 -8.41
N PHE A 439 24.18 -3.38 -8.80
CA PHE A 439 24.86 -4.67 -8.61
C PHE A 439 26.21 -4.78 -9.33
N ASN A 440 26.35 -4.12 -10.48
CA ASN A 440 27.57 -4.18 -11.28
C ASN A 440 28.66 -3.21 -10.80
N THR A 441 28.31 -2.16 -10.06
CA THR A 441 29.22 -1.04 -9.75
C THR A 441 29.51 -0.86 -8.27
N LEU A 442 28.60 -1.31 -7.38
CA LEU A 442 28.74 -1.11 -5.94
C LEU A 442 29.26 -2.37 -5.25
N THR A 443 30.04 -2.16 -4.19
CA THR A 443 30.56 -3.24 -3.35
C THR A 443 29.93 -3.21 -1.95
N ARG A 444 29.86 -4.38 -1.30
CA ARG A 444 29.39 -4.46 0.10
C ARG A 444 30.28 -3.67 1.07
N SER A 445 31.57 -3.51 0.78
CA SER A 445 32.48 -2.71 1.58
C SER A 445 32.10 -1.21 1.57
N GLN A 446 31.84 -0.65 0.38
CA GLN A 446 31.38 0.73 0.24
C GLN A 446 30.04 0.96 0.95
N TRP A 447 29.12 0.00 0.81
CA TRP A 447 27.82 0.06 1.48
C TRP A 447 27.93 0.03 3.01
N ASN A 448 28.71 -0.92 3.56
CA ASN A 448 28.94 -1.02 5.00
C ASN A 448 29.64 0.23 5.56
N LYS A 449 30.56 0.82 4.79
CA LYS A 449 31.22 2.08 5.15
C LYS A 449 30.20 3.21 5.26
N ALA A 450 29.34 3.37 4.26
CA ALA A 450 28.29 4.40 4.26
C ALA A 450 27.31 4.24 5.44
N LEU A 451 26.90 3.00 5.76
CA LEU A 451 26.06 2.72 6.93
C LEU A 451 26.73 3.07 8.25
N THR A 452 28.03 2.75 8.39
CA THR A 452 28.82 3.05 9.59
C THR A 452 29.01 4.55 9.78
N GLU A 453 29.33 5.28 8.72
CA GLU A 453 29.50 6.74 8.74
C GLU A 453 28.19 7.46 9.11
N ALA A 454 27.05 6.91 8.69
CA ALA A 454 25.73 7.44 9.01
C ALA A 454 25.15 6.95 10.36
N ASP A 455 25.85 6.07 11.09
CA ASP A 455 25.36 5.46 12.33
C ASP A 455 24.01 4.75 12.14
N ILE A 456 23.90 3.92 11.09
CA ILE A 456 22.69 3.17 10.73
C ILE A 456 22.85 1.68 11.05
N GLN A 457 21.89 1.14 11.79
CA GLN A 457 21.73 -0.30 11.97
C GLN A 457 20.76 -0.85 10.92
N LEU A 458 21.30 -1.55 9.92
CA LEU A 458 20.49 -2.17 8.88
C LEU A 458 20.21 -3.66 9.17
N ILE A 459 18.97 -4.09 8.93
CA ILE A 459 18.51 -5.48 8.96
C ILE A 459 18.00 -5.83 7.57
N GLY A 460 18.66 -6.78 6.90
CA GLY A 460 18.38 -7.14 5.52
C GLY A 460 18.94 -6.12 4.53
N GLY A 461 18.22 -5.88 3.44
CA GLY A 461 18.64 -5.02 2.34
C GLY A 461 19.58 -5.72 1.35
N ASP A 462 19.80 -5.06 0.22
CA ASP A 462 20.77 -5.50 -0.79
C ASP A 462 21.36 -4.30 -1.54
N LEU A 463 22.37 -4.54 -2.37
CA LEU A 463 23.14 -3.50 -3.07
C LEU A 463 22.28 -2.61 -3.98
N ASP A 464 21.14 -3.10 -4.47
CA ASP A 464 20.25 -2.29 -5.32
C ASP A 464 19.48 -1.21 -4.56
N GLU A 465 19.53 -1.22 -3.23
CA GLU A 465 18.95 -0.18 -2.38
C GLU A 465 20.02 0.56 -1.55
N ALA A 466 21.30 0.33 -1.84
CA ALA A 466 22.40 1.00 -1.14
C ALA A 466 22.30 2.54 -1.28
N PRO A 467 22.75 3.32 -0.28
CA PRO A 467 22.54 4.78 -0.27
C PRO A 467 22.96 5.52 -1.53
N MET A 468 24.04 5.07 -2.16
CA MET A 468 24.67 5.65 -3.35
C MET A 468 23.81 5.53 -4.62
N VAL A 469 22.74 4.71 -4.61
CA VAL A 469 21.84 4.58 -5.77
C VAL A 469 20.78 5.68 -5.82
N TYR A 470 20.66 6.49 -4.76
CA TYR A 470 19.67 7.54 -4.62
C TYR A 470 20.30 8.92 -4.80
N LYS A 471 19.51 9.89 -5.31
CA LYS A 471 19.93 11.29 -5.37
C LYS A 471 20.14 11.84 -3.96
N ASN A 472 20.75 13.01 -3.86
CA ASN A 472 20.79 13.75 -2.59
C ASN A 472 19.39 14.32 -2.31
N ILE A 473 18.78 13.91 -1.20
CA ILE A 473 17.42 14.33 -0.84
C ILE A 473 17.31 15.84 -0.59
N GLU A 474 18.34 16.48 -0.03
CA GLU A 474 18.35 17.92 0.22
C GLU A 474 18.28 18.71 -1.09
N THR A 475 18.99 18.24 -2.13
CA THR A 475 18.92 18.83 -3.47
C THR A 475 17.50 18.73 -4.05
N VAL A 476 16.85 17.57 -3.87
CA VAL A 476 15.48 17.34 -4.34
C VAL A 476 14.48 18.24 -3.60
N ILE A 477 14.59 18.36 -2.28
CA ILE A 477 13.71 19.22 -1.46
C ILE A 477 13.90 20.70 -1.82
N ASN A 478 15.14 21.16 -1.97
CA ASN A 478 15.43 22.54 -2.34
C ASN A 478 14.88 22.90 -3.74
N ALA A 479 14.89 21.94 -4.68
CA ALA A 479 14.38 22.12 -6.04
C ALA A 479 12.84 22.17 -6.14
N GLN A 480 12.11 21.99 -5.03
CA GLN A 480 10.65 22.05 -4.96
C GLN A 480 10.14 22.96 -3.82
N SER A 481 10.93 23.96 -3.45
CA SER A 481 10.55 24.93 -2.43
C SER A 481 9.26 25.68 -2.77
N ASP A 482 8.87 25.78 -4.05
CA ASP A 482 7.58 26.35 -4.48
C ASP A 482 6.40 25.37 -4.35
N LEU A 483 6.66 24.08 -4.14
CA LEU A 483 5.63 23.04 -4.07
C LEU A 483 5.26 22.68 -2.63
N VAL A 484 6.23 22.75 -1.71
CA VAL A 484 6.06 22.31 -0.33
C VAL A 484 6.80 23.22 0.68
N SER A 485 6.31 23.22 1.91
CA SER A 485 6.99 23.77 3.09
C SER A 485 7.44 22.63 4.00
N VAL A 486 8.68 22.65 4.49
CA VAL A 486 9.20 21.63 5.41
C VAL A 486 8.77 21.96 6.84
N LEU A 487 8.18 20.97 7.53
CA LEU A 487 7.71 21.10 8.92
C LEU A 487 8.62 20.38 9.91
N ALA A 488 9.14 19.22 9.52
CA ALA A 488 9.99 18.40 10.37
C ALA A 488 10.95 17.55 9.52
N LYS A 489 12.05 17.10 10.14
CA LYS A 489 13.05 16.22 9.53
C LYS A 489 13.12 14.91 10.28
N PHE A 490 12.94 13.81 9.56
CA PHE A 490 13.11 12.45 10.05
C PHE A 490 14.53 11.96 9.74
N THR A 491 15.25 11.45 10.74
CA THR A 491 16.58 10.86 10.59
C THR A 491 16.51 9.37 10.92
N PRO A 492 16.77 8.46 9.96
CA PRO A 492 16.71 7.02 10.19
C PRO A 492 17.83 6.56 11.14
N LYS A 493 17.59 5.48 11.89
CA LYS A 493 18.57 4.89 12.83
C LYS A 493 18.61 3.37 12.82
N ILE A 494 17.46 2.71 12.80
CA ILE A 494 17.36 1.25 12.69
C ILE A 494 16.43 0.92 11.55
N VAL A 495 16.97 0.38 10.47
CA VAL A 495 16.25 0.15 9.21
C VAL A 495 16.05 -1.33 8.99
N ARG A 496 14.83 -1.76 8.67
CA ARG A 496 14.56 -3.13 8.20
C ARG A 496 14.06 -3.10 6.77
N MET A 497 14.67 -3.95 5.94
CA MET A 497 14.29 -4.20 4.55
C MET A 497 14.25 -5.71 4.26
N ALA A 498 13.84 -6.08 3.06
CA ALA A 498 13.92 -7.48 2.61
C ALA A 498 15.36 -7.92 2.36
N ASP A 499 15.66 -9.18 2.62
CA ASP A 499 16.97 -9.77 2.31
C ASP A 499 17.21 -9.92 0.79
N ALA A 500 18.49 -9.99 0.40
CA ALA A 500 18.97 -10.16 -0.97
C ALA A 500 18.28 -11.31 -1.76
N ASN A 501 17.99 -12.43 -1.10
CA ASN A 501 17.34 -13.57 -1.74
C ASN A 501 15.86 -13.31 -2.10
N ARG A 502 15.27 -12.23 -1.57
CA ARG A 502 13.89 -11.74 -1.78
C ARG A 502 12.76 -12.74 -1.55
N LYS A 503 13.06 -14.01 -1.29
CA LYS A 503 12.14 -15.02 -0.79
C LYS A 503 12.00 -14.84 0.72
N GLU A 504 10.83 -15.17 1.25
CA GLU A 504 10.68 -15.33 2.69
C GLU A 504 11.77 -16.31 3.14
N GLY A 505 12.69 -15.85 4.00
CA GLY A 505 13.60 -16.74 4.68
C GLY A 505 12.75 -17.77 5.40
N ARG A 506 12.99 -19.06 5.15
CA ARG A 506 12.47 -20.09 6.06
C ARG A 506 13.03 -19.74 7.42
N GLU A 507 12.20 -19.20 8.30
CA GLU A 507 12.46 -19.23 9.73
C GLU A 507 12.48 -20.73 10.07
N ASP A 508 13.68 -21.25 10.33
CA ASP A 508 13.90 -22.60 10.87
C ASP A 508 13.20 -22.76 12.23
#